data_AF-A0A7J8SUB9-F1
#
_entry.id   AF-A0A7J8SUB9-F1
#
_cell.length_a   1.000
_cell.length_b   1.000
_cell.length_c   1.000
_cell.angle_alpha   90.00
_cell.angle_beta   90.00
_cell.angle_gamma   90.00
#
_symmetry.space_group_name_H-M   'P 1'
#
loop_
_entity.id
_entity.type
_entity.pdbx_description
1 polymer ?
#
loop_
_entity_poly.entity_id
_entity_poly.type
_entity_poly.pdbx_seq_one_letter_code
_entity_poly.pdbx_strand_id
1 'polypeptide(L)'
;MLNLTTRLCWTLVKKEGYIAIWQKPFNNSCYLSREAGTIPPLCDPNDDPDNVWYVDLKACISRIPENGYGANVAPWPARLQTPPDRLQSIHIESYIARKELFKAESKYWNEIVASYVRALHWKKYKLRNVMDMRAGFGGFAAAMIDNQLDAWVLNVVPVSGPNTLPVIYDRGLIGVMHDWCESFDTYPRTYDLLHAAGLFSVERKR
;
A
#
# COMPACT_ATOMS: atom_id res chain seq x y z
N MET A 1 15.58 3.61 25.51
CA MET A 1 15.27 3.82 24.08
C MET A 1 16.43 3.36 23.18
N LEU A 2 17.66 3.87 23.36
CA LEU A 2 18.83 3.51 22.52
C LEU A 2 19.09 1.99 22.40
N ASN A 3 18.96 1.24 23.50
CA ASN A 3 19.23 -0.21 23.52
C ASN A 3 18.25 -1.01 22.62
N LEU A 4 16.95 -0.70 22.66
CA LEU A 4 15.96 -1.43 21.85
C LEU A 4 16.20 -1.21 20.36
N THR A 5 16.44 0.02 19.98
CA THR A 5 16.61 0.38 18.58
C THR A 5 17.92 -0.12 17.98
N THR A 6 18.99 -0.21 18.79
CA THR A 6 20.21 -0.94 18.38
C THR A 6 19.89 -2.42 18.15
N ARG A 7 19.08 -3.05 19.01
CA ARG A 7 18.61 -4.43 18.79
C ARG A 7 17.69 -4.57 17.58
N LEU A 8 16.99 -3.51 17.18
CA LEU A 8 16.20 -3.44 15.94
C LEU A 8 17.05 -3.09 14.70
N CYS A 9 18.37 -2.92 14.85
CA CYS A 9 19.28 -2.48 13.79
C CYS A 9 18.94 -1.10 13.20
N TRP A 10 18.28 -0.23 13.95
CA TRP A 10 17.95 1.11 13.49
C TRP A 10 19.07 2.08 13.82
N THR A 11 19.44 2.91 12.84
CA THR A 11 20.44 3.97 13.01
C THR A 11 19.74 5.32 13.18
N LEU A 12 20.19 6.14 14.12
CA LEU A 12 19.67 7.49 14.29
C LEU A 12 20.25 8.38 13.18
N VAL A 13 19.38 8.92 12.32
CA VAL A 13 19.79 9.77 11.18
C VAL A 13 19.85 11.23 11.59
N LYS A 14 18.80 11.71 12.26
CA LYS A 14 18.71 13.10 12.70
C LYS A 14 17.84 13.19 13.95
N LYS A 15 18.18 14.11 14.84
CA LYS A 15 17.36 14.49 15.98
C LYS A 15 17.27 16.01 16.04
N GLU A 16 16.07 16.53 16.13
CA GLU A 16 15.80 17.96 16.24
C GLU A 16 14.69 18.18 17.27
N GLY A 17 15.03 18.80 18.40
CA GLY A 17 14.14 18.90 19.56
C GLY A 17 13.63 17.53 20.02
N TYR A 18 12.31 17.35 19.96
CA TYR A 18 11.61 16.12 20.35
C TYR A 18 11.40 15.13 19.19
N ILE A 19 11.82 15.47 17.97
CA ILE A 19 11.65 14.62 16.79
C ILE A 19 12.97 13.88 16.53
N ALA A 20 12.88 12.56 16.39
CA ALA A 20 14.01 11.70 16.02
C ALA A 20 13.65 10.86 14.80
N ILE A 21 14.54 10.84 13.81
CA ILE A 21 14.40 10.06 12.57
C ILE A 21 15.37 8.90 12.62
N TRP A 22 14.84 7.70 12.43
CA TRP A 22 15.57 6.45 12.50
C TRP A 22 15.50 5.76 11.15
N GLN A 23 16.61 5.20 10.69
CA GLN A 23 16.70 4.46 9.44
C GLN A 23 16.79 2.97 9.72
N LYS A 24 15.93 2.20 9.05
CA LYS A 24 15.98 0.74 9.02
C LYS A 24 17.19 0.27 8.20
N PRO A 25 17.73 -0.94 8.47
CA PRO A 25 18.82 -1.48 7.66
C PRO A 25 18.35 -1.73 6.22
N PHE A 26 19.29 -1.69 5.27
CA PHE A 26 19.03 -1.96 3.85
C PHE A 26 19.10 -3.45 3.48
N ASN A 27 19.67 -4.27 4.36
CA ASN A 27 19.85 -5.71 4.14
C ASN A 27 19.79 -6.46 5.48
N ASN A 28 19.79 -7.78 5.42
CA ASN A 28 19.67 -8.65 6.60
C ASN A 28 20.98 -8.81 7.39
N SER A 29 22.11 -8.20 6.99
CA SER A 29 23.42 -8.45 7.63
C SER A 29 23.38 -8.16 9.14
N CYS A 30 22.83 -7.02 9.54
CA CYS A 30 22.68 -6.66 10.95
C CYS A 30 21.70 -7.59 11.67
N TYR A 31 20.64 -8.05 11.02
CA TYR A 31 19.68 -8.96 11.63
C TYR A 31 20.28 -10.34 11.91
N LEU A 32 21.15 -10.83 11.01
CA LEU A 32 21.79 -12.13 11.11
C LEU A 32 23.01 -12.14 12.04
N SER A 33 23.62 -10.98 12.31
CA SER A 33 24.76 -10.86 13.22
C SER A 33 24.37 -10.68 14.70
N ARG A 34 23.08 -10.70 15.02
CA ARG A 34 22.57 -10.51 16.40
C ARG A 34 22.92 -11.70 17.27
N GLU A 35 23.23 -11.44 18.54
CA GLU A 35 23.48 -12.47 19.53
C GLU A 35 22.24 -13.35 19.74
N ALA A 36 22.46 -14.65 19.97
CA ALA A 36 21.38 -15.58 20.29
C ALA A 36 20.60 -15.12 21.53
N GLY A 37 19.27 -15.17 21.47
CA GLY A 37 18.41 -14.67 22.55
C GLY A 37 18.12 -13.16 22.51
N THR A 38 18.58 -12.42 21.48
CA THR A 38 18.22 -11.00 21.32
C THR A 38 16.71 -10.83 21.11
N ILE A 39 16.08 -9.98 21.93
CA ILE A 39 14.66 -9.62 21.82
C ILE A 39 14.51 -8.29 21.05
N PRO A 40 13.55 -8.12 20.13
CA PRO A 40 12.64 -9.14 19.62
C PRO A 40 13.35 -10.11 18.65
N PRO A 41 12.98 -11.41 18.62
CA PRO A 41 13.58 -12.39 17.69
C PRO A 41 13.25 -12.05 16.22
N LEU A 42 13.87 -12.78 15.29
CA LEU A 42 13.40 -12.77 13.89
C LEU A 42 12.10 -13.57 13.79
N CYS A 43 11.19 -13.16 12.90
CA CYS A 43 9.96 -13.91 12.63
C CYS A 43 10.26 -15.27 12.00
N ASP A 44 9.29 -16.18 12.03
CA ASP A 44 9.42 -17.49 11.39
C ASP A 44 9.66 -17.29 9.88
N PRO A 45 10.57 -18.03 9.23
CA PRO A 45 10.76 -17.93 7.79
C PRO A 45 9.50 -18.20 6.95
N ASN A 46 8.53 -18.92 7.51
CA ASN A 46 7.24 -19.21 6.88
C ASN A 46 6.18 -18.13 7.16
N ASP A 47 6.46 -17.14 8.00
CA ASP A 47 5.56 -16.01 8.21
C ASP A 47 5.54 -15.12 6.97
N ASP A 48 4.35 -14.96 6.37
CA ASP A 48 4.15 -14.03 5.26
C ASP A 48 4.07 -12.58 5.79
N PRO A 49 5.07 -11.72 5.48
CA PRO A 49 5.07 -10.33 5.94
C PRO A 49 4.03 -9.46 5.22
N ASP A 50 3.49 -9.91 4.08
CA ASP A 50 2.47 -9.20 3.31
C ASP A 50 1.04 -9.61 3.74
N ASN A 51 0.88 -10.61 4.62
CA ASN A 51 -0.42 -10.99 5.15
C ASN A 51 -0.86 -10.05 6.28
N VAL A 52 -1.96 -9.34 6.07
CA VAL A 52 -2.41 -8.22 6.93
C VAL A 52 -3.82 -8.39 7.49
N TRP A 53 -4.58 -9.41 7.06
CA TRP A 53 -5.96 -9.58 7.49
C TRP A 53 -6.11 -10.76 8.46
N TYR A 54 -6.70 -10.50 9.63
CA TYR A 54 -6.81 -11.48 10.74
C TYR A 54 -5.48 -12.16 11.10
N VAL A 55 -4.38 -11.40 11.04
CA VAL A 55 -3.05 -11.85 11.49
C VAL A 55 -2.71 -11.15 12.80
N ASP A 56 -2.40 -11.95 13.83
CA ASP A 56 -1.96 -11.42 15.12
C ASP A 56 -0.61 -10.70 15.00
N LEU A 57 -0.49 -9.56 15.67
CA LEU A 57 0.78 -8.84 15.77
C LEU A 57 1.80 -9.70 16.53
N LYS A 58 2.88 -10.07 15.86
CA LYS A 58 3.99 -10.82 16.45
C LYS A 58 5.08 -9.87 16.92
N ALA A 59 5.61 -10.11 18.12
CA ALA A 59 6.74 -9.36 18.67
C ALA A 59 8.09 -9.85 18.06
N CYS A 60 8.22 -9.81 16.74
CA CYS A 60 9.37 -10.28 15.98
C CYS A 60 9.74 -9.29 14.85
N ILE A 61 10.92 -9.49 14.24
CA ILE A 61 11.39 -8.70 13.10
C ILE A 61 11.34 -9.57 11.83
N SER A 62 10.52 -9.17 10.86
CA SER A 62 10.51 -9.80 9.53
C SER A 62 11.79 -9.47 8.78
N ARG A 63 12.35 -10.47 8.10
CA ARG A 63 13.54 -10.29 7.25
C ARG A 63 13.19 -9.42 6.04
N ILE A 64 14.17 -8.67 5.57
CA ILE A 64 14.05 -7.90 4.33
C ILE A 64 14.10 -8.90 3.16
N PRO A 65 13.17 -8.84 2.19
CA PRO A 65 13.22 -9.70 1.01
C PRO A 65 14.53 -9.55 0.23
N GLU A 66 15.20 -10.65 -0.08
CA GLU A 66 16.48 -10.65 -0.82
C GLU A 66 16.30 -10.57 -2.34
N ASN A 67 15.06 -10.71 -2.83
CA ASN A 67 14.71 -10.58 -4.24
C ASN A 67 14.86 -9.13 -4.78
N GLY A 68 15.07 -8.14 -3.91
CA GLY A 68 15.22 -6.73 -4.28
C GLY A 68 13.91 -6.03 -4.68
N TYR A 69 12.77 -6.74 -4.65
CA TYR A 69 11.48 -6.15 -5.00
C TYR A 69 11.08 -5.11 -3.95
N GLY A 70 10.79 -3.88 -4.41
CA GLY A 70 10.48 -2.75 -3.55
C GLY A 70 11.70 -2.00 -2.99
N ALA A 71 12.94 -2.45 -3.24
CA ALA A 71 14.14 -1.71 -2.86
C ALA A 71 14.41 -0.51 -3.78
N ASN A 72 14.17 -0.68 -5.09
CA ASN A 72 14.39 0.32 -6.13
C ASN A 72 13.05 0.79 -6.73
N VAL A 73 12.32 1.61 -5.97
CA VAL A 73 11.10 2.26 -6.49
C VAL A 73 11.46 3.53 -7.26
N ALA A 74 10.71 3.82 -8.33
CA ALA A 74 10.87 5.08 -9.04
C ALA A 74 10.62 6.28 -8.10
N PRO A 75 11.26 7.45 -8.36
CA PRO A 75 11.02 8.64 -7.58
C PRO A 75 9.58 9.11 -7.75
N TRP A 76 9.06 9.82 -6.75
CA TRP A 76 7.80 10.54 -6.89
C TRP A 76 7.97 11.72 -7.86
N PRO A 77 7.00 12.00 -8.75
CA PRO A 77 5.71 11.32 -8.94
C PRO A 77 5.73 10.14 -9.93
N ALA A 78 6.86 9.85 -10.58
CA ALA A 78 6.95 8.83 -11.62
C ALA A 78 6.53 7.42 -11.18
N ARG A 79 6.71 7.05 -9.91
CA ARG A 79 6.21 5.78 -9.36
C ARG A 79 4.70 5.59 -9.41
N LEU A 80 3.91 6.66 -9.57
CA LEU A 80 2.46 6.52 -9.79
C LEU A 80 2.15 5.71 -11.04
N GLN A 81 2.96 5.86 -12.09
CA GLN A 81 2.74 5.24 -13.41
C GLN A 81 3.74 4.13 -13.75
N THR A 82 4.81 3.99 -12.95
CA THR A 82 5.83 2.97 -13.17
C THR A 82 5.40 1.65 -12.54
N PRO A 83 5.26 0.55 -13.31
CA PRO A 83 4.92 -0.75 -12.74
C PRO A 83 6.04 -1.24 -11.81
N PRO A 84 5.78 -1.47 -10.50
CA PRO A 84 6.82 -1.89 -9.57
C PRO A 84 7.15 -3.38 -9.72
N ASP A 85 8.37 -3.76 -9.35
CA ASP A 85 8.80 -5.17 -9.41
C ASP A 85 8.03 -6.08 -8.45
N ARG A 86 7.43 -5.50 -7.41
CA ARG A 86 6.52 -6.18 -6.49
C ARG A 86 5.28 -6.79 -7.16
N LEU A 87 4.97 -6.43 -8.39
CA LEU A 87 4.03 -7.18 -9.23
C LEU A 87 4.45 -8.65 -9.42
N GLN A 88 5.72 -9.00 -9.24
CA GLN A 88 6.20 -10.39 -9.34
C GLN A 88 5.83 -11.22 -8.10
N SER A 89 5.69 -10.61 -6.91
CA SER A 89 5.39 -11.33 -5.67
C SER A 89 3.89 -11.55 -5.41
N ILE A 90 3.01 -10.70 -5.94
CA ILE A 90 1.57 -10.82 -5.67
C ILE A 90 0.96 -12.10 -6.25
N HIS A 91 0.03 -12.73 -5.54
CA HIS A 91 -0.65 -13.95 -5.98
C HIS A 91 -1.85 -13.65 -6.90
N ILE A 92 -1.56 -13.27 -8.15
CA ILE A 92 -2.57 -13.16 -9.22
C ILE A 92 -2.36 -14.27 -10.25
N GLU A 93 -3.44 -14.93 -10.65
CA GLU A 93 -3.47 -16.13 -11.52
C GLU A 93 -2.70 -15.96 -12.84
N SER A 94 -2.67 -14.74 -13.41
CA SER A 94 -1.92 -14.45 -14.64
C SER A 94 -0.58 -13.77 -14.35
N TYR A 95 0.46 -14.57 -14.05
CA TYR A 95 1.81 -14.08 -13.80
C TYR A 95 2.39 -13.25 -14.96
N ILE A 96 2.17 -13.71 -16.21
CA ILE A 96 2.76 -13.11 -17.41
C ILE A 96 2.17 -11.72 -17.72
N ALA A 97 0.91 -11.48 -17.36
CA ALA A 97 0.19 -10.26 -17.76
C ALA A 97 0.16 -9.17 -16.67
N ARG A 98 0.79 -9.33 -15.50
CA ARG A 98 0.60 -8.38 -14.37
C ARG A 98 1.02 -6.94 -14.67
N LYS A 99 2.15 -6.75 -15.37
CA LYS A 99 2.59 -5.42 -15.81
C LYS A 99 1.61 -4.80 -16.80
N GLU A 100 1.04 -5.60 -17.70
CA GLU A 100 0.06 -5.14 -18.68
C GLU A 100 -1.30 -4.86 -18.04
N LEU A 101 -1.73 -5.68 -17.07
CA LEU A 101 -2.92 -5.42 -16.25
C LEU A 101 -2.79 -4.11 -15.47
N PHE A 102 -1.64 -3.86 -14.84
CA PHE A 102 -1.35 -2.60 -14.15
C PHE A 102 -1.46 -1.39 -15.08
N LYS A 103 -0.87 -1.46 -16.28
CA LYS A 103 -0.91 -0.38 -17.27
C LYS A 103 -2.32 -0.19 -17.81
N ALA A 104 -3.02 -1.28 -18.13
CA ALA A 104 -4.38 -1.25 -18.63
C ALA A 104 -5.34 -0.63 -17.60
N GLU A 105 -5.23 -1.03 -16.32
CA GLU A 105 -6.01 -0.45 -15.24
C GLU A 105 -5.69 1.04 -15.04
N SER A 106 -4.41 1.43 -15.03
CA SER A 106 -4.01 2.84 -14.88
C SER A 106 -4.50 3.71 -16.03
N LYS A 107 -4.41 3.21 -17.28
CA LYS A 107 -4.96 3.89 -18.45
C LYS A 107 -6.47 4.03 -18.36
N TYR A 108 -7.17 2.93 -18.04
CA TYR A 108 -8.62 2.91 -17.90
C TYR A 108 -9.08 3.95 -16.86
N TRP A 109 -8.49 3.96 -15.67
CA TRP A 109 -8.88 4.90 -14.63
C TRP A 109 -8.56 6.35 -14.99
N ASN A 110 -7.43 6.60 -15.67
CA ASN A 110 -7.12 7.95 -16.13
C ASN A 110 -8.20 8.48 -17.09
N GLU A 111 -8.61 7.68 -18.06
CA GLU A 111 -9.68 8.04 -19.01
C GLU A 111 -11.03 8.27 -18.31
N ILE A 112 -11.41 7.37 -17.38
CA ILE A 112 -12.68 7.44 -16.65
C ILE A 112 -12.72 8.64 -15.70
N VAL A 113 -11.69 8.84 -14.88
CA VAL A 113 -11.62 9.97 -13.95
C VAL A 113 -11.58 11.29 -14.70
N ALA A 114 -10.83 11.38 -15.80
CA ALA A 114 -10.84 12.58 -16.64
C ALA A 114 -12.24 12.88 -17.19
N SER A 115 -13.02 11.84 -17.53
CA SER A 115 -14.42 11.99 -17.93
C SER A 115 -15.29 12.52 -16.78
N TYR A 116 -15.18 11.95 -15.58
CA TYR A 116 -15.92 12.41 -14.39
C TYR A 116 -15.58 13.87 -14.03
N VAL A 117 -14.30 14.22 -14.06
CA VAL A 117 -13.84 15.59 -13.79
C VAL A 117 -14.49 16.59 -14.74
N ARG A 118 -14.60 16.26 -16.03
CA ARG A 118 -15.24 17.11 -17.03
C ARG A 118 -16.77 17.14 -16.88
N ALA A 119 -17.42 15.97 -16.87
CA ALA A 119 -18.86 15.83 -16.93
C ALA A 119 -19.56 16.22 -15.63
N LEU A 120 -18.96 15.88 -14.48
CA LEU A 120 -19.52 16.17 -13.15
C LEU A 120 -18.90 17.42 -12.52
N HIS A 121 -17.96 18.08 -13.20
CA HIS A 121 -17.28 19.27 -12.70
C HIS A 121 -16.65 19.10 -11.31
N TRP A 122 -15.99 17.97 -11.04
CA TRP A 122 -15.44 17.64 -9.71
C TRP A 122 -14.52 18.71 -9.11
N LYS A 123 -13.83 19.49 -9.96
CA LYS A 123 -13.01 20.63 -9.50
C LYS A 123 -13.81 21.69 -8.73
N LYS A 124 -15.15 21.73 -8.86
CA LYS A 124 -16.03 22.65 -8.12
C LYS A 124 -16.41 22.13 -6.73
N TYR A 125 -16.45 20.81 -6.52
CA TYR A 125 -16.93 20.20 -5.27
C TYR A 125 -15.92 20.23 -4.13
N LYS A 126 -14.66 20.62 -4.39
CA LYS A 126 -13.58 20.68 -3.37
C LYS A 126 -13.49 19.39 -2.54
N LEU A 127 -13.51 18.24 -3.22
CA LEU A 127 -13.34 16.93 -2.60
C LEU A 127 -12.00 16.89 -1.86
N ARG A 128 -12.00 16.48 -0.59
CA ARG A 128 -10.79 16.38 0.24
C ARG A 128 -10.50 14.94 0.65
N ASN A 129 -11.52 14.21 1.05
CA ASN A 129 -11.40 12.84 1.53
C ASN A 129 -12.18 11.90 0.63
N VAL A 130 -11.48 10.99 -0.03
CA VAL A 130 -12.06 10.03 -0.96
C VAL A 130 -11.71 8.64 -0.50
N MET A 131 -12.67 7.72 -0.57
CA MET A 131 -12.42 6.29 -0.36
C MET A 131 -12.60 5.57 -1.69
N ASP A 132 -11.57 4.86 -2.12
CA ASP A 132 -11.70 3.88 -3.18
C ASP A 132 -11.93 2.52 -2.54
N MET A 133 -13.17 2.05 -2.57
CA MET A 133 -13.60 0.86 -1.85
C MET A 133 -13.08 -0.44 -2.48
N ARG A 134 -12.56 -0.36 -3.72
CA ARG A 134 -11.95 -1.50 -4.43
C ARG A 134 -10.81 -0.98 -5.30
N ALA A 135 -9.66 -0.77 -4.68
CA ALA A 135 -8.56 -0.04 -5.28
C ALA A 135 -7.86 -0.73 -6.45
N GLY A 136 -7.96 -2.06 -6.60
CA GLY A 136 -7.17 -2.78 -7.59
C GLY A 136 -5.68 -2.51 -7.36
N PHE A 137 -4.96 -1.97 -8.36
CA PHE A 137 -3.58 -1.53 -8.21
C PHE A 137 -3.43 -0.08 -7.73
N GLY A 138 -4.52 0.61 -7.38
CA GLY A 138 -4.55 2.03 -7.01
C GLY A 138 -4.67 2.98 -8.21
N GLY A 139 -5.18 2.50 -9.35
CA GLY A 139 -5.27 3.29 -10.57
C GLY A 139 -6.20 4.50 -10.47
N PHE A 140 -7.31 4.40 -9.71
CA PHE A 140 -8.22 5.51 -9.48
C PHE A 140 -7.55 6.65 -8.70
N ALA A 141 -6.85 6.34 -7.59
CA ALA A 141 -6.11 7.34 -6.82
C ALA A 141 -5.01 8.02 -7.65
N ALA A 142 -4.25 7.25 -8.45
CA ALA A 142 -3.26 7.81 -9.35
C ALA A 142 -3.90 8.74 -10.40
N ALA A 143 -5.04 8.35 -10.96
CA ALA A 143 -5.78 9.16 -11.93
C ALA A 143 -6.33 10.47 -11.33
N MET A 144 -6.77 10.46 -10.07
CA MET A 144 -7.20 11.67 -9.35
C MET A 144 -6.05 12.67 -9.25
N ILE A 145 -4.85 12.20 -8.91
CA ILE A 145 -3.63 13.03 -8.81
C ILE A 145 -3.25 13.58 -10.19
N ASP A 146 -3.23 12.74 -11.23
CA ASP A 146 -2.90 13.17 -12.61
C ASP A 146 -3.89 14.23 -13.14
N ASN A 147 -5.16 14.17 -12.72
CA ASN A 147 -6.19 15.15 -13.07
C ASN A 147 -6.20 16.40 -12.17
N GLN A 148 -5.18 16.56 -11.30
CA GLN A 148 -4.97 17.71 -10.41
C GLN A 148 -6.14 17.91 -9.42
N LEU A 149 -6.66 16.81 -8.88
CA LEU A 149 -7.58 16.86 -7.75
C LEU A 149 -6.77 16.75 -6.46
N ASP A 150 -6.79 17.81 -5.67
CA ASP A 150 -6.14 17.87 -4.36
C ASP A 150 -7.01 17.16 -3.31
N ALA A 151 -7.08 15.84 -3.45
CA ALA A 151 -7.87 14.95 -2.59
C ALA A 151 -6.99 13.81 -2.08
N TRP A 152 -7.14 13.50 -0.80
CA TRP A 152 -6.57 12.31 -0.19
C TRP A 152 -7.46 11.11 -0.52
N VAL A 153 -6.86 10.02 -1.02
CA VAL A 153 -7.57 8.78 -1.34
C VAL A 153 -7.13 7.66 -0.41
N LEU A 154 -8.06 7.15 0.41
CA LEU A 154 -7.87 5.87 1.09
C LEU A 154 -8.20 4.74 0.12
N ASN A 155 -7.17 4.00 -0.29
CA ASN A 155 -7.32 2.85 -1.17
C ASN A 155 -7.66 1.61 -0.33
N VAL A 156 -8.81 0.99 -0.57
CA VAL A 156 -9.22 -0.23 0.12
C VAL A 156 -9.08 -1.43 -0.81
N VAL A 157 -8.35 -2.44 -0.38
CA VAL A 157 -8.22 -3.74 -1.05
C VAL A 157 -9.15 -4.73 -0.36
N PRO A 158 -10.22 -5.21 -1.01
CA PRO A 158 -11.12 -6.19 -0.41
C PRO A 158 -10.42 -7.52 -0.14
N VAL A 159 -10.75 -8.17 0.98
CA VAL A 159 -10.23 -9.51 1.33
C VAL A 159 -10.72 -10.63 0.40
N SER A 160 -11.79 -10.35 -0.34
CA SER A 160 -12.40 -11.22 -1.36
C SER A 160 -11.54 -11.34 -2.64
N GLY A 161 -10.43 -10.60 -2.73
CA GLY A 161 -9.54 -10.58 -3.90
C GLY A 161 -8.06 -10.74 -3.54
N PRO A 162 -7.18 -10.70 -4.56
CA PRO A 162 -5.74 -10.78 -4.35
C PRO A 162 -5.23 -9.54 -3.60
N ASN A 163 -4.26 -9.75 -2.70
CA ASN A 163 -3.63 -8.66 -1.97
C ASN A 163 -2.73 -7.81 -2.89
N THR A 164 -3.26 -6.68 -3.35
CA THR A 164 -2.56 -5.68 -4.16
C THR A 164 -2.02 -4.51 -3.34
N LEU A 165 -2.25 -4.50 -2.02
CA LEU A 165 -1.83 -3.43 -1.12
C LEU A 165 -0.32 -3.15 -1.18
N PRO A 166 0.56 -4.15 -1.28
CA PRO A 166 1.98 -3.91 -1.42
C PRO A 166 2.33 -3.12 -2.71
N VAL A 167 1.60 -3.32 -3.81
CA VAL A 167 1.78 -2.56 -5.07
C VAL A 167 1.33 -1.11 -4.91
N ILE A 168 0.23 -0.87 -4.19
CA ILE A 168 -0.27 0.47 -3.88
C ILE A 168 0.78 1.26 -3.09
N TYR A 169 1.45 0.63 -2.12
CA TYR A 169 2.53 1.25 -1.36
C TYR A 169 3.75 1.59 -2.22
N ASP A 170 4.18 0.71 -3.13
CA ASP A 170 5.30 0.99 -4.03
C ASP A 170 5.01 2.15 -5.00
N ARG A 171 3.73 2.42 -5.33
CA ARG A 171 3.31 3.63 -6.07
C ARG A 171 3.40 4.91 -5.24
N GLY A 172 3.62 4.81 -3.93
CA GLY A 172 3.59 5.93 -2.99
C GLY A 172 2.18 6.33 -2.56
N LEU A 173 1.20 5.45 -2.75
CA LEU A 173 -0.18 5.64 -2.29
C LEU A 173 -0.36 4.95 -0.94
N ILE A 174 -1.42 5.34 -0.23
CA ILE A 174 -1.79 4.73 1.06
C ILE A 174 -3.04 3.86 0.89
N GLY A 175 -3.18 2.86 1.74
CA GLY A 175 -4.32 1.96 1.67
C GLY A 175 -4.37 0.96 2.82
N VAL A 176 -5.47 0.22 2.84
CA VAL A 176 -5.77 -0.82 3.83
C VAL A 176 -6.43 -2.00 3.15
N MET A 177 -6.34 -3.17 3.77
CA MET A 177 -7.16 -4.32 3.42
C MET A 177 -8.42 -4.29 4.29
N HIS A 178 -9.59 -4.63 3.74
CA HIS A 178 -10.85 -4.64 4.50
C HIS A 178 -11.82 -5.71 4.04
N ASP A 179 -12.59 -6.25 4.98
CA ASP A 179 -13.75 -7.10 4.73
C ASP A 179 -15.03 -6.26 4.71
N TRP A 180 -15.67 -6.12 3.55
CA TRP A 180 -16.91 -5.35 3.41
C TRP A 180 -18.14 -6.00 4.06
N CYS A 181 -18.04 -7.24 4.54
CA CYS A 181 -19.03 -7.83 5.45
C CYS A 181 -18.88 -7.35 6.90
N GLU A 182 -17.78 -6.66 7.21
CA GLU A 182 -17.51 -6.07 8.52
C GLU A 182 -17.66 -4.55 8.46
N SER A 183 -17.99 -3.96 9.61
CA SER A 183 -18.05 -2.52 9.76
C SER A 183 -16.66 -1.92 9.52
N PHE A 184 -16.57 -0.97 8.60
CA PHE A 184 -15.37 -0.18 8.42
C PHE A 184 -15.28 0.87 9.53
N ASP A 185 -14.25 0.78 10.37
CA ASP A 185 -14.08 1.66 11.53
C ASP A 185 -13.59 3.07 11.14
N THR A 186 -14.51 3.90 10.64
CA THR A 186 -14.28 5.33 10.40
C THR A 186 -15.42 6.14 11.00
N TYR A 187 -15.12 7.36 11.43
CA TYR A 187 -16.16 8.27 11.88
C TYR A 187 -17.20 8.54 10.77
N PRO A 188 -18.50 8.65 11.11
CA PRO A 188 -19.52 9.03 10.14
C PRO A 188 -19.16 10.33 9.44
N ARG A 189 -19.33 10.38 8.11
CA ARG A 189 -19.01 11.53 7.24
C ARG A 189 -17.51 11.86 7.16
N THR A 190 -16.64 10.85 7.25
CA THR A 190 -15.20 11.01 7.00
C THR A 190 -14.89 11.32 5.52
N TYR A 191 -15.66 10.75 4.59
CA TYR A 191 -15.40 10.85 3.14
C TYR A 191 -16.44 11.70 2.42
N ASP A 192 -15.95 12.55 1.50
CA ASP A 192 -16.75 13.36 0.59
C ASP A 192 -17.22 12.55 -0.63
N LEU A 193 -16.44 11.54 -1.02
CA LEU A 193 -16.73 10.66 -2.15
C LEU A 193 -16.37 9.22 -1.84
N LEU A 194 -17.30 8.31 -2.14
CA LEU A 194 -17.08 6.86 -2.13
C LEU A 194 -17.05 6.36 -3.57
N HIS A 195 -15.97 5.71 -3.96
CA HIS A 195 -15.81 5.07 -5.25
C HIS A 195 -15.95 3.55 -5.07
N ALA A 196 -17.03 2.97 -5.60
CA ALA A 196 -17.40 1.56 -5.38
C ALA A 196 -17.43 0.75 -6.69
N ALA A 197 -16.51 1.02 -7.62
CA ALA A 197 -16.54 0.41 -8.94
C ALA A 197 -16.29 -1.10 -8.91
N GLY A 198 -17.30 -1.87 -9.32
CA GLY A 198 -17.25 -3.33 -9.36
C GLY A 198 -17.22 -4.00 -7.98
N LEU A 199 -17.37 -3.24 -6.89
CA LEU A 199 -17.34 -3.76 -5.52
C LEU A 199 -18.41 -4.83 -5.31
N PHE A 200 -19.68 -4.48 -5.53
CA PHE A 200 -20.81 -5.40 -5.33
C PHE A 200 -20.73 -6.66 -6.21
N SER A 201 -20.11 -6.57 -7.39
CA SER A 201 -19.91 -7.73 -8.26
C SER A 201 -18.91 -8.73 -7.70
N VAL A 202 -17.90 -8.26 -6.97
CA VAL A 202 -16.91 -9.13 -6.31
C VAL A 202 -17.51 -9.70 -5.03
N GLU A 203 -18.10 -8.86 -4.19
CA GLU A 203 -18.66 -9.31 -2.90
C GLU A 203 -19.83 -10.28 -3.06
N ARG A 204 -20.59 -10.20 -4.16
CA ARG A 204 -21.68 -11.17 -4.43
C ARG A 204 -21.20 -12.60 -4.69
N LYS A 205 -19.94 -12.79 -5.09
CA LYS A 205 -19.39 -14.12 -5.41
C LYS A 205 -18.85 -14.86 -4.19
N ARG A 206 -18.91 -14.23 -3.02
CA ARG A 206 -18.39 -14.75 -1.77
C ARG A 206 -19.39 -15.66 -1.07
#